data_AF-A0A369KLS8-F1
#
_entry.id   AF-A0A369KLS8-F1
#
_cell.length_a   1.000
_cell.length_b   1.000
_cell.length_c   1.000
_cell.angle_alpha   90.00
_cell.angle_beta   90.00
_cell.angle_gamma   90.00
#
_symmetry.space_group_name_H-M   'P 1'
#
loop_
_entity.id
_entity.type
_entity.pdbx_description
1 polymer ?
#
loop_
_entity_poly.entity_id
_entity_poly.type
_entity_poly.pdbx_seq_one_letter_code
_entity_poly.pdbx_strand_id
1 'polypeptide(L)' 'MKNLTQNERKKEIRFAIGMAAIDGGQPSDFTKKLLSQYEHGLINSTQLKQAILKQYTKVEY' A
#
# COMPACT_ATOMS: atom_id res chain seq x y z
N MET A 1 4.31 10.19 16.11
CA MET A 1 4.21 9.04 15.18
C MET A 1 5.63 8.63 14.81
N LYS A 2 6.02 7.37 15.02
CA LYS A 2 7.37 6.89 14.64
C LYS A 2 7.49 6.93 13.12
N ASN A 3 8.50 7.62 12.60
CA ASN A 3 8.85 7.52 11.18
C ASN A 3 9.44 6.14 10.95
N LEU A 4 8.68 5.25 10.30
CA LEU A 4 9.19 3.96 9.88
C LEU A 4 10.36 4.17 8.92
N THR A 5 11.41 3.37 9.09
CA THR A 5 12.50 3.24 8.13
C THR A 5 12.00 2.59 6.84
N GLN A 6 12.72 2.80 5.74
CA GLN A 6 12.42 2.13 4.47
C GLN A 6 12.35 0.60 4.63
N ASN A 7 13.25 0.02 5.44
CA ASN A 7 13.27 -1.42 5.69
C ASN A 7 12.03 -1.91 6.45
N GLU A 8 11.54 -1.15 7.41
CA GLU A 8 10.29 -1.49 8.11
C GLU A 8 9.10 -1.43 7.14
N ARG A 9 9.00 -0.37 6.34
CA ARG A 9 7.95 -0.27 5.32
C ARG A 9 8.00 -1.41 4.30
N LYS A 10 9.21 -1.79 3.87
CA LYS A 10 9.40 -2.94 2.96
C LYS A 10 8.95 -4.26 3.58
N LYS A 11 9.18 -4.47 4.89
CA LYS A 11 8.69 -5.65 5.61
C LYS A 11 7.16 -5.67 5.66
N GLU A 12 6.53 -4.55 6.01
CA GLU A 12 5.07 -4.42 6.03
C GLU A 12 4.46 -4.71 4.66
N ILE A 13 5.01 -4.12 3.59
CA ILE A 13 4.54 -4.31 2.21
C ILE A 13 4.61 -5.78 1.81
N ARG A 14 5.76 -6.44 2.03
CA ARG A 14 5.92 -7.86 1.68
C ARG A 14 4.98 -8.75 2.47
N PHE A 15 4.78 -8.45 3.75
CA PHE A 15 3.84 -9.19 4.58
C PHE A 15 2.41 -9.06 4.04
N ALA A 16 1.94 -7.85 3.76
CA ALA A 16 0.61 -7.62 3.21
C ALA A 16 0.40 -8.28 1.84
N ILE A 17 1.40 -8.21 0.94
CA ILE A 17 1.35 -8.89 -0.36
C ILE A 17 1.30 -10.42 -0.17
N GLY A 18 2.10 -10.95 0.75
CA GLY A 18 2.11 -12.39 1.06
C GLY A 18 0.76 -12.87 1.59
N MET A 19 0.14 -12.11 2.51
CA MET A 19 -1.20 -12.40 3.01
C MET A 19 -2.24 -12.38 1.89
N ALA A 20 -2.21 -11.37 1.02
CA ALA A 20 -3.15 -11.30 -0.10
C ALA A 20 -2.95 -12.45 -1.11
N ALA A 21 -1.70 -12.89 -1.32
CA ALA A 21 -1.38 -13.99 -2.24
C ALA A 21 -1.90 -15.36 -1.76
N ILE A 22 -2.03 -15.56 -0.44
CA ILE A 22 -2.65 -16.77 0.13
C ILE A 22 -4.10 -16.91 -0.37
N ASP A 23 -4.82 -15.80 -0.49
CA ASP A 23 -6.19 -15.75 -1.00
C ASP A 23 -6.24 -15.63 -2.55
N GLY A 24 -5.12 -15.84 -3.25
CA GLY A 24 -5.01 -15.70 -4.70
C GLY A 24 -4.99 -14.25 -5.21
N GLY A 25 -4.91 -13.27 -4.31
CA GLY A 25 -4.85 -11.85 -4.64
C GLY A 25 -3.47 -11.41 -5.10
N GLN A 26 -3.42 -10.53 -6.10
CA GLN A 26 -2.19 -9.84 -6.51
C GLN A 26 -2.42 -8.34 -6.60
N PRO A 27 -1.45 -7.50 -6.19
CA PRO A 27 -1.58 -6.06 -6.32
C PRO A 27 -1.63 -5.66 -7.80
N SER A 28 -2.56 -4.77 -8.13
CA SER A 28 -2.61 -4.10 -9.44
C SER A 28 -1.37 -3.23 -9.67
N ASP A 29 -1.13 -2.78 -10.90
CA ASP A 29 -0.01 -1.87 -11.19
C ASP A 29 -0.16 -0.51 -10.48
N PHE A 30 -1.39 -0.04 -10.31
CA PHE A 30 -1.69 1.11 -9.46
C PHE A 30 -1.20 0.87 -8.02
N THR A 31 -1.58 -0.26 -7.43
CA THR A 31 -1.23 -0.60 -6.05
C THR A 31 0.28 -0.82 -5.92
N LYS A 32 0.95 -1.48 -6.88
CA LYS A 32 2.42 -1.64 -6.89
C LYS A 32 3.14 -0.29 -6.87
N LYS A 33 2.72 0.65 -7.73
CA LYS A 33 3.30 2.00 -7.79
C LYS A 33 3.11 2.76 -6.48
N LEU A 34 1.93 2.65 -5.88
CA LEU A 34 1.60 3.31 -4.63
C LEU A 34 2.39 2.73 -3.44
N LEU A 35 2.54 1.41 -3.37
CA LEU A 35 3.37 0.75 -2.35
C LEU A 35 4.85 1.12 -2.50
N SER A 36 5.35 1.26 -3.72
CA SER A 36 6.72 1.74 -3.97
C SER A 36 6.94 3.17 -3.45
N GLN A 37 5.98 4.07 -3.65
CA GLN A 37 6.05 5.43 -3.09
C GLN A 37 6.04 5.42 -1.56
N TYR A 38 5.21 4.56 -0.96
CA TYR A 38 5.19 4.38 0.50
C TYR A 38 6.54 3.85 1.00
N GLU A 39 7.10 2.81 0.37
CA GLU A 39 8.40 2.22 0.74
C GLU A 39 9.49 3.31 0.84
N HIS A 40 9.62 4.13 -0.19
CA HIS A 40 10.60 5.21 -0.28
C HIS A 40 10.28 6.43 0.60
N GLY A 41 9.14 6.44 1.30
CA GLY A 41 8.73 7.55 2.16
C GLY A 41 8.25 8.79 1.40
N LEU A 42 7.95 8.65 0.11
CA LEU A 42 7.38 9.73 -0.71
C LEU A 42 5.94 10.04 -0.29
N ILE A 43 5.25 9.04 0.27
CA ILE A 43 3.93 9.18 0.88
C ILE A 43 3.90 8.50 2.25
N ASN A 44 3.05 8.99 3.14
CA ASN A 44 2.79 8.37 4.44
C ASN A 44 1.60 7.40 4.39
N SER A 45 1.37 6.68 5.50
CA SER A 45 0.29 5.67 5.61
C SER A 45 -1.11 6.27 5.38
N THR A 46 -1.35 7.51 5.83
CA THR A 46 -2.63 8.21 5.60
C THR A 46 -2.87 8.48 4.12
N GLN A 47 -1.84 8.96 3.40
CA GLN A 47 -1.91 9.22 1.97
C GLN A 47 -2.07 7.92 1.17
N LEU A 48 -1.36 6.87 1.55
CA LEU A 48 -1.51 5.51 0.98
C LEU A 48 -2.97 5.05 1.11
N LYS A 49 -3.55 5.12 2.32
CA LYS A 49 -4.94 4.73 2.58
C LYS A 49 -5.93 5.56 1.76
N GLN A 50 -5.77 6.87 1.73
CA GLN A 50 -6.65 7.76 0.95
C GLN A 50 -6.60 7.46 -0.54
N ALA A 51 -5.42 7.19 -1.10
CA ALA A 51 -5.27 6.85 -2.52
C ALA A 51 -5.94 5.51 -2.86
N ILE A 52 -5.84 4.50 -1.98
CA ILE A 52 -6.54 3.21 -2.15
C ILE A 52 -8.05 3.43 -2.11
N LEU A 53 -8.57 4.15 -1.12
CA LEU A 53 -10.01 4.43 -1.00
C LEU A 53 -10.52 5.20 -2.22
N LYS A 54 -9.80 6.23 -2.68
CA LYS A 54 -10.19 6.98 -3.86
C LYS A 54 -10.27 6.13 -5.13
N GLN A 55 -9.36 5.16 -5.29
CA GLN A 55 -9.30 4.31 -6.47
C GLN A 55 -10.38 3.22 -6.46
N TYR A 56 -10.59 2.57 -5.32
CA TYR A 56 -11.40 1.36 -5.21
C TYR A 56 -12.76 1.57 -4.53
N THR A 57 -12.96 2.72 -3.88
CA THR A 57 -14.22 3.11 -3.26
C THR A 57 -14.97 4.14 -4.11
N LYS A 58 -14.90 4.01 -5.44
CA LYS A 58 -15.91 4.62 -6.34
C LYS A 58 -17.25 3.94 -6.10
N VAL A 59 -17.85 4.20 -4.95
CA VAL A 59 -19.30 4.14 -4.78
C VAL A 59 -19.75 5.48 -5.35
N GLU A 60 -20.15 5.46 -6.62
CA GLU A 60 -21.03 6.50 -7.16
C GLU A 60 -22.27 6.53 -6.27
N TYR A 61 -22.52 7.67 -5.63
CA TYR A 61 -23.81 7.96 -5.01
C TYR A 61 -24.83 8.30 -6.10
#